data_AF-A0A9P9I6L4-F1
#
_entry.id   AF-A0A9P9I6L4-F1
#
_cell.length_a   1.000
_cell.length_b   1.000
_cell.length_c   1.000
_cell.angle_alpha   90.00
_cell.angle_beta   90.00
_cell.angle_gamma   90.00
#
_symmetry.space_group_name_H-M   'P 1'
#
loop_
_entity.id
_entity.type
_entity.pdbx_description
1 polymer ?
#
loop_
_entity_poly.entity_id
_entity_poly.type
_entity_poly.pdbx_seq_one_letter_code
_entity_poly.pdbx_strand_id
1 'polypeptide(L)' 'IKSVEDRDRVAKEGVLAFEMEGDGVWDEIPCLVIKGVCDYADSYKHKRWQDFAAA' A
#
# COMPACT_ATOMS: atom_id res chain seq x y z
N ILE A 1 -8.50 2.41 -4.65
CA ILE A 1 -9.21 1.12 -4.47
C ILE A 1 -9.78 1.06 -3.05
N LYS A 2 -11.08 0.80 -2.85
CA LYS A 2 -11.70 0.89 -1.51
C LYS A 2 -12.18 -0.43 -0.93
N SER A 3 -12.56 -1.40 -1.77
CA SER A 3 -13.08 -2.68 -1.30
C SER A 3 -11.98 -3.74 -1.18
N VAL A 4 -12.29 -4.84 -0.50
CA VAL A 4 -11.39 -6.01 -0.41
C VAL A 4 -11.37 -6.72 -1.76
N GLU A 5 -12.53 -6.85 -2.40
CA GLU A 5 -12.72 -7.53 -3.68
C GLU A 5 -11.90 -6.88 -4.80
N ASP A 6 -11.82 -5.54 -4.80
CA ASP A 6 -10.99 -4.83 -5.75
C ASP A 6 -9.49 -5.06 -5.50
N ARG A 7 -9.06 -5.10 -4.23
CA ARG A 7 -7.66 -5.39 -3.87
C ARG A 7 -7.28 -6.82 -4.27
N ASP A 8 -8.14 -7.78 -4.00
CA ASP A 8 -7.94 -9.19 -4.36
C ASP A 8 -7.86 -9.38 -5.87
N ARG A 9 -8.68 -8.65 -6.64
CA ARG A 9 -8.61 -8.67 -8.10
C ARG A 9 -7.26 -8.16 -8.59
N VAL A 10 -6.80 -7.01 -8.09
CA VAL A 10 -5.54 -6.40 -8.51
C VAL A 10 -4.32 -7.20 -8.02
N ALA A 11 -4.40 -7.82 -6.85
CA ALA A 11 -3.34 -8.69 -6.34
C ALA A 11 -3.04 -9.88 -7.27
N LYS A 12 -4.04 -10.37 -8.03
CA LYS A 12 -3.84 -11.42 -9.04
C LYS A 12 -3.00 -10.98 -10.23
N GLU A 13 -2.77 -9.67 -10.40
CA GLU A 13 -1.92 -9.12 -11.45
C GLU A 13 -0.43 -9.05 -11.02
N GLY A 14 -0.09 -9.55 -9.83
CA GLY A 14 1.29 -9.58 -9.33
C GLY A 14 1.72 -8.35 -8.53
N VAL A 15 0.76 -7.54 -8.07
CA VAL A 15 1.02 -6.38 -7.19
C VAL A 15 1.56 -6.85 -5.84
N LEU A 16 2.61 -6.18 -5.37
CA LEU A 16 3.29 -6.54 -4.11
C LEU A 16 2.74 -5.82 -2.87
N ALA A 17 2.20 -4.60 -3.03
CA ALA A 17 1.69 -3.79 -1.93
C ALA A 17 0.70 -2.71 -2.39
N PHE A 18 -0.12 -2.20 -1.46
CA PHE A 18 -1.03 -1.07 -1.68
C PHE A 18 -0.61 0.13 -0.83
N GLU A 19 -0.73 1.33 -1.37
CA GLU A 19 -0.33 2.60 -0.73
C GLU A 19 -1.20 3.75 -1.27
N MET A 20 -1.11 4.96 -0.71
CA MET A 20 -2.00 6.08 -1.07
C MET A 20 -1.27 7.40 -1.38
N GLU A 21 0.02 7.52 -1.09
CA GLU A 21 0.75 8.79 -1.06
C GLU A 21 1.85 8.89 -2.13
N GLY A 22 2.47 7.77 -2.52
CA GLY A 22 3.59 7.71 -3.47
C GLY A 22 3.20 8.06 -4.90
N ASP A 23 2.00 7.66 -5.33
CA ASP A 23 1.43 7.95 -6.66
C ASP A 23 1.54 9.45 -7.04
N GLY A 24 1.15 10.34 -6.13
CA GLY A 24 1.19 11.79 -6.38
C GLY A 24 2.58 12.42 -6.35
N VAL A 25 3.57 11.76 -5.74
CA VAL A 25 4.94 12.30 -5.63
C VAL A 25 5.78 11.92 -6.85
N TRP A 26 5.61 10.70 -7.36
CA TRP A 26 6.32 10.22 -8.54
C TRP A 26 6.02 11.02 -9.80
N ASP A 27 4.77 11.46 -9.97
CA ASP A 27 4.34 12.21 -11.15
C ASP A 27 4.93 13.62 -11.22
N GLU A 28 5.25 14.20 -10.06
CA GLU A 28 5.73 15.59 -9.96
C GLU A 28 7.25 15.69 -9.91
N ILE A 29 7.93 14.71 -9.29
CA ILE A 29 9.39 14.73 -9.13
C ILE A 29 10.01 13.34 -9.36
N PRO A 30 11.22 13.26 -9.98
CA PRO A 30 11.95 12.01 -10.05
C PRO A 30 12.25 11.49 -8.64
N CYS A 31 11.64 10.37 -8.27
CA CYS A 31 11.79 9.80 -6.95
C CYS A 31 11.83 8.26 -6.98
N LEU A 32 12.27 7.68 -5.86
CA LEU A 32 12.21 6.26 -5.59
C LEU A 32 11.27 6.05 -4.40
N VAL A 33 10.20 5.29 -4.61
CA VAL A 33 9.24 4.96 -3.54
C VAL A 33 9.75 3.74 -2.76
N ILE A 34 10.01 3.92 -1.47
CA ILE A 34 10.34 2.84 -0.54
C ILE A 34 9.19 2.72 0.46
N LYS A 35 8.61 1.52 0.57
CA LYS A 35 7.44 1.27 1.42
C LYS A 35 7.73 0.19 2.46
N GLY A 36 7.50 0.53 3.73
CA GLY A 36 7.36 -0.44 4.82
C GLY A 36 5.95 -1.02 4.88
N VAL A 37 5.84 -2.31 5.24
CA VAL A 37 4.55 -3.00 5.38
C VAL A 37 4.03 -2.84 6.81
N CYS A 38 2.77 -2.42 6.96
CA CYS A 38 2.10 -2.28 8.26
C CYS A 38 0.73 -2.96 8.35
N ASP A 39 0.20 -3.47 7.25
CA ASP A 39 -1.00 -4.30 7.23
C ASP A 39 -0.94 -5.28 6.04
N TYR A 40 -1.88 -6.23 6.03
CA TYR A 40 -2.01 -7.23 4.97
C TYR A 40 -2.90 -6.78 3.80
N ALA A 41 -3.38 -5.53 3.83
CA ALA A 41 -4.36 -5.01 2.88
C ALA A 41 -5.63 -5.87 2.72
N ASP A 42 -6.00 -6.64 3.74
CA ASP A 42 -7.21 -7.47 3.77
C ASP A 42 -8.42 -6.69 4.33
N SER A 43 -9.47 -7.40 4.72
CA SER A 43 -10.69 -6.81 5.31
C SER A 43 -10.47 -6.26 6.73
N TYR A 44 -9.39 -6.63 7.41
CA TYR A 44 -9.11 -6.24 8.78
C TYR A 44 -8.11 -5.10 8.83
N LYS A 45 -8.56 -3.93 9.29
CA LYS A 45 -7.66 -2.78 9.47
C LYS A 45 -6.78 -2.96 10.71
N HIS A 46 -5.50 -3.20 10.50
CA HIS A 46 -4.50 -3.34 11.57
C HIS A 46 -3.69 -2.05 11.80
N LYS A 47 -4.35 -0.99 12.29
CA LYS A 47 -3.71 0.32 12.50
C LYS A 47 -2.55 0.33 13.49
N ARG A 48 -2.51 -0.63 14.43
CA ARG A 48 -1.49 -0.70 15.49
C ARG A 48 -0.06 -0.82 14.95
N TRP A 49 0.10 -1.41 13.78
CA TRP A 49 1.43 -1.68 13.20
C TRP A 49 1.96 -0.52 12.35
N GLN A 50 1.18 0.54 12.12
CA GLN A 50 1.59 1.69 11.31
C GLN A 50 2.81 2.40 11.89
N ASP A 51 2.89 2.53 13.21
CA ASP A 51 4.02 3.17 13.90
C ASP A 51 5.34 2.39 13.78
N PHE A 52 5.27 1.12 13.35
CA PHE A 52 6.43 0.23 13.19
C PHE A 52 6.86 0.08 11.72
N ALA A 53 6.12 0.68 10.77
CA ALA A 53 6.40 0.54 9.34
C ALA A 53 7.72 1.20 8.91
N ALA A 54 8.21 2.16 9.70
CA ALA A 54 9.40 2.96 9.42
C ALA A 54 10.70 2.42 10.06
N ALA A 55 10.66 1.18 10.59
CA ALA A 55 11.79 0.56 11.28
C ALA A 55 12.98 0.23 10.37
#